data_AF-A0A257GWE2-F1
#
_entry.id   AF-A0A257GWE2-F1
#
_cell.length_a   1.000
_cell.length_b   1.000
_cell.length_c   1.000
_cell.angle_alpha   90.00
_cell.angle_beta   90.00
_cell.angle_gamma   90.00
#
_symmetry.space_group_name_H-M   'P 1'
#
loop_
_entity.id
_entity.type
_entity.pdbx_description
1 polymer ?
#
loop_
_entity_poly.entity_id
_entity_poly.type
_entity_poly.pdbx_seq_one_letter_code
_entity_poly.pdbx_strand_id
1 'polypeptide(L)'
;LANPPAAPANGKVQTHATRGYNIYVAAVATVGAQPVYFQLDGTKGWGSLVWPMGEYLRGVARDNQDTVIRAQILTDTDLSGLEGASIYVGYGLDANEMASSGRFRLIYKVPKQ
;
A
#
# COMPACT_ATOMS: atom_id res chain seq x y z
N LEU A 1 37.90 -33.60 -38.02
CA LEU A 1 37.64 -32.82 -36.80
C LEU A 1 36.44 -31.94 -37.06
N ALA A 2 35.24 -32.36 -36.64
CA ALA A 2 34.04 -31.54 -36.70
C ALA A 2 33.47 -31.47 -35.27
N ASN A 3 33.40 -30.27 -34.71
CA ASN A 3 32.90 -29.98 -33.37
C ASN A 3 31.42 -30.36 -33.23
N PRO A 4 30.99 -30.89 -32.08
CA PRO A 4 29.57 -31.06 -31.78
C PRO A 4 28.90 -29.71 -31.45
N PRO A 5 27.59 -29.54 -31.72
CA PRO A 5 26.85 -28.36 -31.30
C PRO A 5 26.76 -28.27 -29.77
N ALA A 6 27.05 -27.07 -29.28
CA ALA A 6 27.06 -26.71 -27.87
C ALA A 6 25.69 -26.94 -27.19
N ALA A 7 25.75 -27.33 -25.91
CA ALA A 7 24.62 -27.49 -25.01
C ALA A 7 23.73 -26.23 -24.98
N PRO A 8 22.40 -26.35 -24.75
CA PRO A 8 21.56 -25.20 -24.52
C PRO A 8 21.99 -24.53 -23.21
N ALA A 9 22.42 -23.27 -23.32
CA ALA A 9 22.59 -22.41 -22.15
C ALA A 9 21.25 -22.36 -21.42
N ASN A 10 21.21 -22.92 -20.21
CA ASN A 10 20.16 -22.66 -19.23
C ASN A 10 20.08 -21.15 -19.03
N GLY A 11 19.22 -20.50 -19.81
CA GLY A 11 18.76 -19.16 -19.53
C GLY A 11 18.08 -19.23 -18.18
N LYS A 12 18.84 -18.91 -17.12
CA LYS A 12 18.25 -18.51 -15.85
C LYS A 12 17.24 -17.45 -16.25
N VAL A 13 15.95 -17.78 -16.17
CA VAL A 13 14.89 -16.79 -16.23
C VAL A 13 15.27 -15.83 -15.13
N GLN A 14 15.87 -14.71 -15.52
CA GLN A 14 16.01 -13.56 -14.65
C GLN A 14 14.58 -13.09 -14.48
N THR A 15 13.89 -13.71 -13.53
CA THR A 15 12.73 -13.11 -12.90
C THR A 15 13.25 -11.78 -12.40
N HIS A 16 13.03 -10.73 -13.20
CA HIS A 16 13.00 -9.39 -12.68
C HIS A 16 11.97 -9.47 -11.57
N ALA A 17 12.44 -9.66 -10.33
CA ALA A 17 11.65 -9.37 -9.17
C ALA A 17 11.42 -7.87 -9.27
N THR A 18 10.36 -7.48 -9.99
CA THR A 18 9.82 -6.12 -9.95
C THR A 18 9.71 -5.85 -8.47
N ARG A 19 10.56 -4.95 -7.96
CA ARG A 19 10.66 -4.68 -6.53
C ARG A 19 9.33 -4.07 -6.13
N GLY A 20 8.40 -4.93 -5.73
CA GLY A 20 7.02 -4.55 -5.50
C GLY A 20 6.95 -3.65 -4.29
N TYR A 21 6.18 -2.57 -4.40
CA TYR A 21 6.00 -1.64 -3.30
C TYR A 21 4.95 -2.19 -2.32
N ASN A 22 5.13 -1.87 -1.05
CA ASN A 22 4.11 -2.04 -0.04
C ASN A 22 3.17 -0.84 -0.08
N ILE A 23 1.88 -1.12 0.10
CA ILE A 23 0.83 -0.11 0.20
C ILE A 23 0.47 0.03 1.67
N TYR A 24 0.37 1.26 2.12
CA TYR A 24 0.05 1.65 3.48
C TYR A 24 -1.20 2.53 3.43
N VAL A 25 -2.15 2.26 4.31
CA VAL A 25 -3.41 3.00 4.35
C VAL A 25 -3.62 3.52 5.76
N ALA A 26 -3.78 4.83 5.88
CA ALA A 26 -3.99 5.51 7.14
C ALA A 26 -5.26 6.36 7.06
N ALA A 27 -5.95 6.52 8.18
CA ALA A 27 -7.01 7.49 8.33
C ALA A 27 -6.69 8.41 9.50
N VAL A 28 -7.04 9.69 9.37
CA VAL A 28 -7.02 10.63 10.47
C VAL A 28 -8.43 11.16 10.67
N ALA A 29 -8.98 10.90 11.86
CA ALA A 29 -10.25 11.48 12.31
C ALA A 29 -9.98 12.52 13.40
N THR A 30 -10.93 13.41 13.63
CA THR A 30 -10.86 14.34 14.77
C THR A 30 -11.94 13.97 15.76
N VAL A 31 -11.55 13.54 16.96
CA VAL A 31 -12.49 13.34 18.07
C VAL A 31 -12.43 14.60 18.94
N GLY A 32 -13.46 15.44 18.83
CA GLY A 32 -13.39 16.81 19.33
C GLY A 32 -12.32 17.62 18.58
N ALA A 33 -11.28 18.06 19.30
CA ALA A 33 -10.15 18.80 18.74
C ALA A 33 -8.88 17.95 18.55
N GLN A 34 -8.88 16.68 18.98
CA GLN A 34 -7.69 15.84 18.94
C GLN A 34 -7.68 14.97 17.69
N PRO A 35 -6.57 14.92 16.92
CA PRO A 35 -6.43 13.98 15.82
C PRO A 35 -6.21 12.57 16.37
N VAL A 36 -6.99 11.62 15.85
CA VAL A 36 -6.83 10.20 16.10
C VAL A 36 -6.42 9.54 14.79
N TYR A 37 -5.33 8.77 14.86
CA TYR A 37 -4.74 8.12 13.70
C TYR A 37 -5.06 6.64 13.71
N PHE A 38 -5.52 6.17 12.58
CA PHE A 38 -5.83 4.76 12.33
C PHE A 38 -5.00 4.26 11.17
N GLN A 39 -4.73 2.97 11.17
CA GLN A 39 -4.15 2.25 10.05
C GLN A 39 -5.06 1.11 9.63
N LEU A 40 -5.01 0.78 8.35
CA LEU A 40 -5.67 -0.39 7.78
C LEU A 40 -4.57 -1.33 7.30
N ASP A 41 -4.43 -2.46 7.97
CA ASP A 41 -3.40 -3.46 7.66
C ASP A 41 -3.95 -4.57 6.74
N GLY A 42 -3.15 -5.61 6.52
CA GLY A 42 -3.50 -6.75 5.68
C GLY A 42 -4.75 -7.53 6.13
N THR A 43 -5.20 -7.36 7.38
CA THR A 43 -6.45 -7.96 7.89
C THR A 43 -7.70 -7.22 7.44
N LYS A 44 -7.55 -6.06 6.78
CA LYS A 44 -8.65 -5.18 6.33
C LYS A 44 -9.49 -4.61 7.48
N GLY A 45 -8.96 -4.62 8.71
CA GLY A 45 -9.55 -3.98 9.87
C GLY A 45 -8.87 -2.65 10.20
N TRP A 46 -9.64 -1.65 10.61
CA TRP A 46 -9.09 -0.41 11.16
C TRP A 46 -8.57 -0.66 12.57
N GLY A 47 -7.30 -0.35 12.78
CA GLY A 47 -6.65 -0.36 14.09
C GLY A 47 -6.01 0.99 14.41
N SER A 48 -5.60 1.18 15.67
CA SER A 48 -4.76 2.32 16.02
C SER A 48 -3.48 2.32 15.20
N LEU A 49 -3.06 3.49 14.72
CA LEU A 49 -1.80 3.61 14.01
C LEU A 49 -0.63 3.34 14.97
N VAL A 50 0.14 2.30 14.67
CA VAL A 50 1.36 1.92 15.37
C VAL A 50 2.51 1.98 14.37
N TRP A 51 3.67 2.47 14.80
CA TRP A 51 4.85 2.56 13.95
C TRP A 51 5.85 1.43 14.22
N PRO A 52 6.43 0.78 13.19
CA PRO A 52 6.19 0.98 11.76
C PRO A 52 4.77 0.56 11.34
N MET A 53 4.19 1.30 10.40
CA MET A 53 2.84 1.05 9.90
C MET A 53 2.72 -0.35 9.29
N GLY A 54 1.62 -1.04 9.58
CA GLY A 54 1.30 -2.31 8.95
C GLY A 54 0.96 -2.12 7.47
N GLU A 55 1.51 -2.95 6.60
CA GLU A 55 1.13 -2.92 5.18
C GLU A 55 -0.28 -3.45 4.95
N TYR A 56 -1.04 -2.74 4.11
CA TYR A 56 -2.34 -3.17 3.60
C TYR A 56 -2.21 -4.21 2.48
N LEU A 57 -1.21 -4.01 1.61
CA LEU A 57 -0.81 -4.90 0.53
C LEU A 57 0.71 -4.87 0.38
N ARG A 58 1.30 -6.03 0.05
CA ARG A 58 2.74 -6.19 -0.16
C ARG A 58 3.02 -6.56 -1.61
N GLY A 59 4.14 -6.08 -2.15
CA GLY A 59 4.64 -6.55 -3.44
C GLY A 59 3.84 -6.07 -4.65
N VAL A 60 3.19 -4.91 -4.56
CA VAL A 60 2.39 -4.36 -5.66
C VAL A 60 3.30 -3.82 -6.76
N ALA A 61 3.09 -4.31 -7.99
CA ALA A 61 3.80 -3.81 -9.17
C ALA A 61 3.40 -2.36 -9.45
N ARG A 62 4.36 -1.52 -9.86
CA ARG A 62 4.15 -0.08 -10.09
C ARG A 62 3.11 0.21 -11.17
N ASP A 63 2.93 -0.71 -12.13
CA ASP A 63 1.94 -0.59 -13.21
C ASP A 63 0.52 -0.93 -12.76
N ASN A 64 0.35 -1.45 -11.54
CA ASN A 64 -0.97 -1.71 -10.99
C ASN A 64 -1.59 -0.37 -10.59
N GLN A 65 -2.53 0.05 -11.43
CA GLN A 65 -3.10 1.38 -11.51
C GLN A 65 -3.55 1.88 -10.12
N ASP A 66 -3.00 3.02 -9.70
CA ASP A 66 -3.36 3.79 -8.51
C ASP A 66 -4.89 3.82 -8.25
N THR A 67 -5.68 3.93 -9.32
CA THR A 67 -7.15 3.92 -9.30
C THR A 67 -7.75 2.60 -8.80
N VAL A 68 -7.22 1.44 -9.20
CA VAL A 68 -7.72 0.12 -8.79
C VAL A 68 -7.46 -0.11 -7.30
N ILE A 69 -6.27 0.26 -6.83
CA ILE A 69 -5.89 0.14 -5.42
C ILE A 69 -6.80 1.04 -4.56
N ARG A 70 -7.07 2.28 -5.01
CA ARG A 70 -8.01 3.19 -4.33
C ARG A 70 -9.43 2.62 -4.26
N ALA A 71 -9.95 2.13 -5.38
CA ALA A 71 -11.29 1.55 -5.44
C ALA A 71 -11.40 0.33 -4.52
N GLN A 72 -10.38 -0.51 -4.48
CA GLN A 72 -10.35 -1.69 -3.62
C GLN A 72 -10.30 -1.33 -2.14
N ILE A 73 -9.46 -0.36 -1.74
CA ILE A 73 -9.39 0.13 -0.36
C ILE A 73 -10.74 0.68 0.11
N LEU A 74 -11.44 1.43 -0.74
CA LEU A 74 -12.72 2.04 -0.39
C LEU A 74 -13.90 1.04 -0.43
N THR A 75 -13.80 -0.03 -1.22
CA THR A 75 -14.86 -1.06 -1.33
C THR A 75 -14.76 -2.10 -0.23
N ASP A 76 -13.54 -2.52 0.12
CA ASP A 76 -13.30 -3.66 1.01
C ASP A 76 -13.26 -3.27 2.49
N THR A 77 -13.64 -2.04 2.85
CA THR A 77 -13.40 -1.51 4.20
C THR A 77 -14.61 -0.76 4.74
N ASP A 78 -14.98 -1.08 5.98
CA ASP A 78 -16.02 -0.37 6.70
C ASP A 78 -15.51 1.03 7.12
N LEU A 79 -16.18 2.07 6.61
CA LEU A 79 -15.86 3.47 6.90
C LEU A 79 -16.85 4.11 7.89
N SER A 80 -17.84 3.36 8.38
CA SER A 80 -18.91 3.88 9.24
C SER A 80 -18.39 4.52 10.52
N GLY A 81 -17.29 4.01 11.09
CA GLY A 81 -16.65 4.57 12.28
C GLY A 81 -15.68 5.72 12.02
N LEU A 82 -15.52 6.14 10.76
CA LEU A 82 -14.52 7.14 10.33
C LEU A 82 -15.16 8.42 9.81
N GLU A 83 -16.34 8.79 10.31
CA GLU A 83 -17.02 10.02 9.89
C GLU A 83 -16.12 11.26 10.01
N GLY A 84 -16.07 12.05 8.95
CA GLY A 84 -15.18 13.22 8.88
C GLY A 84 -13.69 12.90 8.76
N ALA A 85 -13.28 11.63 8.71
CA ALA A 85 -11.89 11.25 8.60
C ALA A 85 -11.34 11.51 7.19
N SER A 86 -10.04 11.78 7.13
CA SER A 86 -9.29 11.89 5.88
C SER A 86 -8.45 10.63 5.70
N ILE A 87 -8.65 9.92 4.59
CA ILE A 87 -8.00 8.65 4.27
C ILE A 87 -6.83 8.89 3.32
N TYR A 88 -5.64 8.47 3.76
CA TYR A 88 -4.39 8.58 3.04
C TYR A 88 -3.94 7.20 2.57
N VAL A 89 -3.41 7.15 1.36
CA VAL A 89 -2.71 5.98 0.84
C VAL A 89 -1.30 6.38 0.48
N GLY A 90 -0.35 5.62 0.99
CA GLY A 90 1.04 5.72 0.62
C GLY A 90 1.61 4.42 0.14
N TYR A 91 2.78 4.52 -0.50
CA TYR A 91 3.49 3.38 -1.03
C TYR A 91 4.99 3.55 -0.84
N GLY A 92 5.67 2.44 -0.53
CA GLY A 92 7.11 2.45 -0.30
C GLY A 92 7.68 1.05 -0.19
N LEU A 93 9.00 0.94 -0.11
CA LEU A 93 9.68 -0.32 0.16
C LEU A 93 9.45 -0.79 1.61
N ASP A 94 9.27 0.18 2.49
CA ASP A 94 8.90 0.05 3.89
C ASP A 94 8.21 1.35 4.36
N ALA A 95 7.64 1.33 5.57
CA ALA A 95 6.89 2.48 6.10
C ALA A 95 7.78 3.73 6.30
N ASN A 96 9.05 3.56 6.65
CA ASN A 96 9.99 4.66 6.86
C ASN A 96 10.37 5.32 5.53
N GLU A 97 10.66 4.52 4.50
CA GLU A 97 10.95 5.03 3.15
C GLU A 97 9.74 5.78 2.57
N MET A 98 8.53 5.25 2.72
CA MET A 98 7.30 5.93 2.31
C MET A 98 7.16 7.30 3.00
N ALA A 99 7.26 7.35 4.33
CA ALA A 99 7.05 8.57 5.09
C ALA A 99 8.13 9.63 4.83
N SER A 100 9.39 9.22 4.82
CA SER A 100 10.53 10.12 4.56
C SER A 100 10.54 10.67 3.13
N SER A 101 10.07 9.89 2.16
CA SER A 101 9.93 10.32 0.77
C SER A 101 8.65 11.12 0.49
N GLY A 102 7.75 11.25 1.48
CA GLY A 102 6.46 11.93 1.30
C GLY A 102 5.54 11.23 0.30
N ARG A 103 5.72 9.92 0.07
CA ARG A 103 4.96 9.13 -0.91
C ARG A 103 3.62 8.67 -0.37
N PHE A 104 2.80 9.64 0.02
CA PHE A 104 1.42 9.41 0.44
C PHE A 104 0.53 10.55 -0.04
N ARG A 105 -0.75 10.24 -0.22
CA ARG A 105 -1.73 11.19 -0.74
C ARG A 105 -3.10 10.93 -0.13
N LEU A 106 -3.85 12.00 0.08
CA LEU A 106 -5.26 11.93 0.42
C LEU A 106 -6.02 11.32 -0.76
N ILE A 107 -6.77 10.25 -0.51
CA ILE A 107 -7.58 9.60 -1.55
C ILE A 107 -9.07 9.81 -1.36
N TYR A 108 -9.51 10.05 -0.12
CA TYR A 108 -10.91 10.19 0.23
C TYR A 108 -11.06 10.94 1.54
N LYS A 109 -12.14 11.71 1.64
CA LYS A 109 -12.58 12.34 2.88
C LYS A 109 -13.98 11.83 3.18
N VAL A 110 -14.13 11.14 4.29
CA VAL A 110 -15.43 10.64 4.75
C VAL A 110 -16.29 11.85 5.09
N PRO A 111 -17.51 11.96 4.51
CA PRO A 111 -18.44 13.00 4.90
C PRO A 111 -18.73 12.95 6.39
N LYS A 112 -18.98 14.11 7.01
CA LYS A 112 -19.65 14.15 8.31
C LYS A 112 -21.14 14.11 8.02
N GLN A 113 -21.86 13.18 8.65
CA GLN A 113 -23.32 13.20 8.64
C GLN A 113 -23.85 14.23 9.64
#